data_AF-A0A662FVX3-F1
#
_entry.id   AF-A0A662FVX3-F1
#
_cell.length_a   1.000
_cell.length_b   1.000
_cell.length_c   1.000
_cell.angle_alpha   90.00
_cell.angle_beta   90.00
_cell.angle_gamma   90.00
#
_symmetry.space_group_name_H-M   'P 1'
#
loop_
_entity.id
_entity.type
_entity.pdbx_description
1 polymer ?
#
loop_
_entity_poly.entity_id
_entity_poly.type
_entity_poly.pdbx_seq_one_letter_code
_entity_poly.pdbx_strand_id
1 'polypeptide(L)'
;MAWLGLEKSCVDEEKLKKFFEKNNIVVTSSFDVEIQIEPEKWLAFKVYEVTGFVEGMACTLASIFNCTSLEAGKHLVLGEISAKLWDEAVRICTPEGRKKTVVVFTYDAFLDVRMPTKNIKGISPQIVIYGRVFKLPLSFDDLVEISKLGKKYLEKVEKAASVYGIDKVISKEALEELRKTTKRRKIEEIKYEVDYEAGYVLIIEKGKITTLSIPRFVVILIEGNRIDEALEIFMKCDAKKRDEIKEAVEDLLYLYKASGRSTEIIEEFLNRAKESDESSK
;
A
#
# COMPACT_ATOMS: atom_id res chain seq x y z
N MET A 1 16.51 17.08 1.92
CA MET A 1 17.63 16.59 1.08
C MET A 1 17.92 17.64 0.02
N ALA A 2 19.14 17.69 -0.53
CA ALA A 2 19.51 18.66 -1.56
C ALA A 2 19.70 17.96 -2.91
N TRP A 3 19.17 18.54 -3.97
CA TRP A 3 19.23 18.00 -5.32
C TRP A 3 19.90 18.96 -6.28
N LEU A 4 20.64 18.40 -7.22
CA LEU A 4 21.08 19.07 -8.44
C LEU A 4 20.70 18.20 -9.63
N GLY A 5 20.31 18.79 -10.74
CA GLY A 5 19.94 18.02 -11.92
C GLY A 5 20.18 18.76 -13.21
N LEU A 6 20.33 17.99 -14.28
CA LEU A 6 20.43 18.46 -15.65
C LEU A 6 19.39 17.74 -16.50
N GLU A 7 18.90 18.42 -17.54
CA GLU A 7 18.03 17.79 -18.53
C GLU A 7 18.71 16.53 -19.09
N LYS A 8 17.99 15.43 -19.19
CA LYS A 8 18.59 14.11 -19.47
C LYS A 8 19.29 14.07 -20.84
N SER A 9 18.86 14.89 -21.79
CA SER A 9 19.37 15.00 -23.16
C SER A 9 20.79 15.58 -23.26
N CYS A 10 21.29 16.24 -22.22
CA CYS A 10 22.53 17.03 -22.26
C CYS A 10 23.57 16.62 -21.20
N VAL A 11 23.33 15.51 -20.49
CA VAL A 11 24.20 15.08 -19.39
C VAL A 11 25.55 14.63 -19.94
N ASP A 12 26.60 15.31 -19.51
CA ASP A 12 28.00 14.90 -19.66
C ASP A 12 28.53 14.52 -18.27
N GLU A 13 28.59 13.21 -17.99
CA GLU A 13 28.96 12.65 -16.69
C GLU A 13 30.38 13.03 -16.25
N GLU A 14 31.35 13.06 -17.18
CA GLU A 14 32.73 13.41 -16.84
C GLU A 14 32.85 14.88 -16.44
N LYS A 15 32.22 15.76 -17.22
CA LYS A 15 32.20 17.20 -16.93
C LYS A 15 31.45 17.49 -15.65
N LEU A 16 30.36 16.77 -15.38
CA LEU A 16 29.56 16.91 -14.17
C LEU A 16 30.31 16.45 -12.92
N LYS A 17 31.03 15.33 -13.01
CA LYS A 17 31.90 14.85 -11.93
C LYS A 17 32.96 15.90 -11.55
N LYS A 18 33.66 16.47 -12.53
CA LYS A 18 34.64 17.56 -12.31
C LYS A 18 33.99 18.78 -11.67
N PHE A 19 32.76 19.12 -12.07
CA PHE A 19 32.02 20.22 -11.45
C PHE A 19 31.72 19.94 -9.97
N PHE A 20 31.25 18.74 -9.63
CA PHE A 20 30.97 18.39 -8.24
C PHE A 20 32.24 18.39 -7.38
N GLU A 21 33.33 17.80 -7.86
CA GLU A 21 34.63 17.80 -7.16
C GLU A 21 35.13 19.23 -6.90
N LYS A 22 35.11 20.10 -7.91
CA LYS A 22 35.55 21.50 -7.79
C LYS A 22 34.75 22.29 -6.75
N ASN A 23 33.48 21.96 -6.56
CA ASN A 23 32.58 22.66 -5.64
C ASN A 23 32.41 21.93 -4.29
N ASN A 24 33.22 20.90 -4.00
CA ASN A 24 33.10 20.06 -2.79
C ASN A 24 31.69 19.48 -2.59
N ILE A 25 31.04 19.10 -3.68
CA ILE A 25 29.72 18.47 -3.68
C ILE A 25 29.91 16.95 -3.72
N VAL A 26 29.30 16.24 -2.77
CA VAL A 26 29.33 14.77 -2.75
C VAL A 26 27.97 14.23 -3.19
N VAL A 27 27.97 13.44 -4.25
CA VAL A 27 26.79 12.73 -4.75
C VAL A 27 26.55 11.49 -3.90
N THR A 28 25.32 11.34 -3.42
CA THR A 28 24.88 10.22 -2.58
C THR A 28 24.05 9.20 -3.37
N SER A 29 23.22 9.67 -4.28
CA SER A 29 22.40 8.85 -5.16
C SER A 29 22.08 9.59 -6.46
N SER A 30 21.59 8.87 -7.46
CA SER A 30 21.01 9.49 -8.65
C SER A 30 19.74 8.77 -9.08
N PHE A 31 18.82 9.52 -9.68
CA PHE A 31 17.54 9.01 -10.17
C PHE A 31 17.00 9.94 -11.26
N ASP A 32 15.97 9.48 -11.95
CA ASP A 32 15.38 10.21 -13.06
C ASP A 32 14.01 10.73 -12.64
N VAL A 33 13.68 11.95 -13.04
CA VAL A 33 12.37 12.57 -12.80
C VAL A 33 11.88 13.28 -14.04
N GLU A 34 10.57 13.41 -14.17
CA GLU A 34 9.97 14.39 -15.08
C GLU A 34 9.34 15.50 -14.27
N ILE A 35 9.60 16.75 -14.64
CA ILE A 35 9.02 17.92 -13.98
C ILE A 35 8.21 18.73 -14.98
N GLN A 36 6.99 19.04 -14.61
CA GLN A 36 6.12 19.91 -15.37
C GLN A 36 6.58 21.35 -15.19
N ILE A 37 7.20 21.90 -16.23
CA ILE A 37 7.67 23.28 -16.20
C ILE A 37 6.62 24.25 -16.73
N GLU A 38 5.66 23.81 -17.54
CA GLU A 38 4.49 24.57 -18.01
C GLU A 38 3.32 23.60 -18.19
N PRO A 39 2.05 24.05 -18.29
CA PRO A 39 0.89 23.14 -18.34
C PRO A 39 1.00 21.98 -19.35
N GLU A 40 1.64 22.19 -20.49
CA GLU A 40 1.83 21.16 -21.52
C GLU A 40 3.30 20.73 -21.69
N LYS A 41 4.21 21.26 -20.87
CA LYS A 41 5.65 21.06 -21.03
C LYS A 41 6.25 20.32 -19.85
N TRP A 42 6.67 19.10 -20.12
CA TRP A 42 7.41 18.23 -19.20
C TRP A 42 8.86 18.12 -19.65
N LEU A 43 9.79 18.23 -18.71
CA LEU A 43 11.21 17.98 -18.97
C LEU A 43 11.69 16.83 -18.10
N ALA A 44 12.44 15.92 -18.72
CA ALA A 44 13.10 14.82 -18.04
C ALA A 44 14.47 15.28 -17.54
N PHE A 45 14.73 15.06 -16.25
CA PHE A 45 16.00 15.40 -15.60
C PHE A 45 16.67 14.14 -15.07
N LYS A 46 18.00 14.10 -15.21
CA LYS A 46 18.85 13.28 -14.36
C LYS A 46 19.16 14.07 -13.10
N VAL A 47 18.72 13.57 -11.95
CA VAL A 47 18.85 14.23 -10.66
C VAL A 47 19.84 13.47 -9.80
N TYR A 48 20.67 14.24 -9.11
CA TYR A 48 21.68 13.79 -8.18
C TYR A 48 21.29 14.30 -6.81
N GLU A 49 21.11 13.37 -5.88
CA GLU A 49 21.01 13.71 -4.47
C GLU A 49 22.41 13.99 -3.94
N VAL A 50 22.60 15.15 -3.35
CA VAL A 50 23.91 15.66 -3.01
C VAL A 50 23.98 16.16 -1.57
N THR A 51 25.18 16.17 -1.02
CA THR A 51 25.53 16.92 0.19
C THR A 51 26.40 18.12 -0.19
N GLY A 52 26.15 19.26 0.44
CA GLY A 52 26.81 20.53 0.13
C GLY A 52 25.82 21.69 -0.05
N PHE A 53 26.35 22.88 -0.34
CA PHE A 53 25.56 24.07 -0.63
C PHE A 53 25.12 24.08 -2.09
N VAL A 54 23.82 24.12 -2.34
CA VAL A 54 23.23 23.98 -3.68
C VAL A 54 22.52 25.24 -4.18
N GLU A 55 22.36 26.26 -3.35
CA GLU A 55 21.60 27.45 -3.75
C GLU A 55 22.34 28.24 -4.83
N GLY A 56 21.65 28.51 -5.93
CA GLY A 56 22.19 29.20 -7.11
C GLY A 56 22.94 28.30 -8.09
N MET A 57 23.23 27.04 -7.71
CA MET A 57 24.00 26.10 -8.53
C MET A 57 23.28 25.68 -9.81
N ALA A 58 21.93 25.70 -9.83
CA ALA A 58 21.19 25.43 -11.06
C ALA A 58 21.63 26.40 -12.17
N CYS A 59 21.60 27.71 -11.94
CA CYS A 59 21.96 28.64 -13.00
C CYS A 59 23.43 28.53 -13.43
N THR A 60 24.33 28.21 -12.50
CA THR A 60 25.73 27.91 -12.83
C THR A 60 25.85 26.68 -13.72
N LEU A 61 25.16 25.59 -13.37
CA LEU A 61 25.09 24.37 -14.19
C LEU A 61 24.48 24.66 -15.56
N ALA A 62 23.39 25.42 -15.61
CA ALA A 62 22.72 25.74 -16.86
C ALA A 62 23.62 26.48 -17.84
N SER A 63 24.41 27.44 -17.34
CA SER A 63 25.37 28.20 -18.14
C SER A 63 26.56 27.33 -18.59
N ILE A 64 27.15 26.53 -17.69
CA ILE A 64 28.34 25.71 -18.00
C ILE A 64 28.03 24.59 -19.00
N PHE A 65 26.85 23.97 -18.86
CA PHE A 65 26.42 22.84 -19.69
C PHE A 65 25.56 23.27 -20.88
N ASN A 66 25.24 24.57 -20.99
CA ASN A 66 24.29 25.11 -21.97
C ASN A 66 22.99 24.29 -22.03
N CYS A 67 22.46 23.97 -20.85
CA CYS A 67 21.31 23.09 -20.71
C CYS A 67 20.38 23.50 -19.58
N THR A 68 19.11 23.10 -19.63
CA THR A 68 18.20 23.29 -18.49
C THR A 68 18.70 22.48 -17.29
N SER A 69 18.70 23.10 -16.11
CA SER A 69 19.11 22.45 -14.87
C SER A 69 18.14 22.75 -13.75
N LEU A 70 18.27 22.02 -12.64
CA LEU A 70 17.50 22.26 -11.44
C LEU A 70 18.34 22.17 -10.17
N GLU A 71 17.86 22.82 -9.12
CA GLU A 71 18.31 22.66 -7.74
C GLU A 71 17.11 22.48 -6.81
N ALA A 72 17.28 21.73 -5.73
CA ALA A 72 16.32 21.64 -4.63
C ALA A 72 17.09 21.65 -3.31
N GLY A 73 16.53 22.26 -2.26
CA GLY A 73 17.21 22.32 -0.97
C GLY A 73 16.38 23.04 0.07
N LYS A 74 16.96 23.25 1.26
CA LYS A 74 16.29 23.93 2.39
C LYS A 74 15.84 25.36 2.04
N HIS A 75 16.54 26.01 1.12
CA HIS A 75 16.21 27.36 0.61
C HIS A 75 14.97 27.39 -0.30
N LEU A 76 14.40 26.22 -0.63
CA LEU A 76 13.20 26.06 -1.46
C LEU A 76 12.08 25.33 -0.70
N VAL A 77 12.12 25.37 0.62
CA VAL A 77 10.97 25.03 1.47
C VAL A 77 10.02 26.23 1.48
N LEU A 78 8.78 26.01 1.08
CA LEU A 78 7.73 27.03 0.98
C LEU A 78 6.67 26.77 2.05
N GLY A 79 6.26 27.82 2.76
CA GLY A 79 5.30 27.73 3.86
C GLY A 79 5.96 27.68 5.24
N GLU A 80 5.12 27.54 6.27
CA GLU A 80 5.56 27.58 7.66
C GLU A 80 5.79 26.18 8.21
N ILE A 81 7.05 25.84 8.50
CA ILE A 81 7.43 24.56 9.12
C ILE A 81 6.72 24.39 10.49
N SER A 82 6.46 25.48 11.20
CA SER A 82 5.70 25.50 12.46
C SER A 82 4.26 25.01 12.31
N ALA A 83 3.64 25.18 11.14
CA ALA A 83 2.31 24.65 10.83
C ALA A 83 2.33 23.13 10.57
N LYS A 84 3.52 22.49 10.60
CA LYS A 84 3.74 21.06 10.34
C LYS A 84 3.30 20.60 8.94
N LEU A 85 3.09 21.54 8.04
CA LEU A 85 2.75 21.29 6.65
C LEU A 85 3.49 22.30 5.80
N TRP A 86 4.32 21.83 4.87
CA TRP A 86 5.05 22.71 3.96
C TRP A 86 5.22 22.07 2.59
N ASP A 87 5.53 22.90 1.61
CA ASP A 87 5.83 22.48 0.26
C ASP A 87 7.35 22.50 0.04
N GLU A 88 7.85 21.53 -0.71
CA GLU A 88 9.22 21.51 -1.20
C GLU A 88 9.21 21.77 -2.70
N ALA A 89 10.02 22.73 -3.14
CA ALA A 89 10.12 23.11 -4.52
C ALA A 89 11.50 22.81 -5.11
N VAL A 90 11.53 22.73 -6.44
CA VAL A 90 12.76 22.84 -7.22
C VAL A 90 12.80 24.20 -7.89
N ARG A 91 14.00 24.73 -8.08
CA ARG A 91 14.26 25.89 -8.94
C ARG A 91 14.93 25.39 -10.21
N ILE A 92 14.29 25.67 -11.34
CA ILE A 92 14.75 25.33 -12.68
C ILE A 92 15.37 26.57 -13.30
N CYS A 93 16.53 26.42 -13.91
CA CYS A 93 17.23 27.49 -14.62
C CYS A 93 17.51 27.08 -16.07
N THR A 94 17.15 27.92 -17.03
CA THR A 94 17.45 27.71 -18.46
C THR A 94 18.81 28.29 -18.83
N PRO A 95 19.40 27.90 -19.98
CA PRO A 95 20.70 28.46 -20.44
C PRO A 95 20.66 29.98 -20.62
N GLU A 96 19.49 30.53 -20.95
CA GLU A 96 19.27 31.97 -21.08
C GLU A 96 19.13 32.71 -19.74
N GLY A 97 19.27 31.99 -18.61
CA GLY A 97 19.20 32.57 -17.26
C GLY A 97 17.80 32.76 -16.71
N ARG A 98 16.75 32.26 -17.40
CA ARG A 98 15.37 32.30 -16.87
C ARG A 98 15.24 31.32 -15.72
N LYS A 99 14.53 31.75 -14.66
CA LYS A 99 14.33 30.96 -13.43
C LYS A 99 12.86 30.66 -13.24
N LYS A 100 12.54 29.43 -12.83
CA LYS A 100 11.18 29.03 -12.45
C LYS A 100 11.22 28.13 -11.23
N THR A 101 10.39 28.43 -10.23
CA THR A 101 10.21 27.57 -9.06
C THR A 101 8.97 26.70 -9.27
N VAL A 102 9.09 25.39 -9.04
CA VAL A 102 8.02 24.41 -9.19
C VAL A 102 7.90 23.60 -7.91
N VAL A 103 6.71 23.58 -7.31
CA VAL A 103 6.42 22.74 -6.14
C VAL A 103 6.35 21.29 -6.57
N VAL A 104 7.17 20.44 -5.97
CA VAL A 104 7.31 19.02 -6.33
C VAL A 104 6.90 18.09 -5.20
N PHE A 105 6.95 18.51 -3.94
CA PHE A 105 6.41 17.75 -2.81
C PHE A 105 5.60 18.61 -1.88
N THR A 106 4.68 17.97 -1.17
CA THR A 106 4.09 18.45 0.06
C THR A 106 4.51 17.51 1.18
N TYR A 107 5.01 18.06 2.28
CA TYR A 107 5.41 17.32 3.47
C TYR A 107 4.43 17.59 4.61
N ASP A 108 3.83 16.53 5.13
CA ASP A 108 2.97 16.52 6.30
C ASP A 108 3.73 15.91 7.49
N ALA A 109 4.15 16.75 8.42
CA ALA A 109 4.88 16.36 9.63
C ALA A 109 3.98 15.85 10.78
N PHE A 110 2.65 15.88 10.65
CA PHE A 110 1.77 15.14 11.56
C PHE A 110 1.82 13.64 11.27
N LEU A 111 1.93 13.30 9.99
CA LEU A 111 1.97 11.93 9.51
C LEU A 111 3.38 11.49 9.04
N ASP A 112 4.36 12.38 9.09
CA ASP A 112 5.68 12.25 8.46
C ASP A 112 5.59 11.65 7.03
N VAL A 113 4.64 12.19 6.26
CA VAL A 113 4.37 11.77 4.88
C VAL A 113 4.93 12.83 3.94
N ARG A 114 5.65 12.38 2.90
CA ARG A 114 6.13 13.22 1.80
C ARG A 114 5.44 12.79 0.51
N MET A 115 4.49 13.60 0.05
CA MET A 115 3.70 13.33 -1.15
C MET A 115 4.24 14.10 -2.36
N PRO A 116 4.51 13.46 -3.50
CA PRO A 116 4.79 14.15 -4.74
C PRO A 116 3.54 14.90 -5.21
N THR A 117 3.72 16.09 -5.76
CA THR A 117 2.64 16.84 -6.40
C THR A 117 2.39 16.34 -7.83
N LYS A 118 1.32 16.82 -8.46
CA LYS A 118 1.05 16.58 -9.88
C LYS A 118 2.13 17.09 -10.83
N ASN A 119 3.08 17.90 -10.36
CA ASN A 119 4.11 18.51 -11.20
C ASN A 119 5.38 17.65 -11.31
N ILE A 120 5.45 16.49 -10.65
CA ILE A 120 6.60 15.59 -10.70
C ILE A 120 6.18 14.14 -10.95
N LYS A 121 6.99 13.42 -11.72
CA LYS A 121 6.88 11.96 -11.92
C LYS A 121 8.23 11.30 -11.68
N GLY A 122 8.21 9.98 -11.48
CA GLY A 122 9.41 9.17 -11.27
C GLY A 122 9.84 9.01 -9.81
N ILE A 123 9.08 9.57 -8.87
CA ILE A 123 9.34 9.44 -7.42
C ILE A 123 8.11 8.91 -6.70
N SER A 124 8.31 7.85 -5.93
CA SER A 124 7.29 7.29 -5.05
C SER A 124 7.09 8.20 -3.83
N PRO A 125 5.85 8.39 -3.37
CA PRO A 125 5.61 8.98 -2.06
C PRO A 125 6.26 8.17 -0.95
N GLN A 126 6.46 8.80 0.20
CA GLN A 126 7.17 8.18 1.32
C GLN A 126 6.48 8.49 2.64
N ILE A 127 6.56 7.56 3.58
CA ILE A 127 6.17 7.76 4.98
C ILE A 127 7.32 7.37 5.90
N VAL A 128 7.55 8.16 6.95
CA VAL A 128 8.55 7.83 7.97
C VAL A 128 7.87 7.18 9.17
N ILE A 129 8.31 5.99 9.54
CA ILE A 129 7.79 5.25 10.70
C ILE A 129 8.97 4.82 11.55
N TYR A 130 9.00 5.27 12.81
CA TYR A 130 10.10 5.00 13.74
C TYR A 130 11.50 5.32 13.17
N GLY A 131 11.61 6.45 12.46
CA GLY A 131 12.85 6.88 11.81
C GLY A 131 13.23 6.11 10.54
N ARG A 132 12.46 5.09 10.13
CA ARG A 132 12.65 4.36 8.88
C ARG A 132 11.78 4.95 7.79
N VAL A 133 12.31 5.06 6.57
CA VAL A 133 11.58 5.57 5.40
C VAL A 133 10.98 4.40 4.64
N PHE A 134 9.66 4.39 4.49
CA PHE A 134 8.93 3.43 3.67
C PHE A 134 8.43 4.10 2.41
N LYS A 135 8.52 3.40 1.27
CA LYS A 135 7.92 3.85 0.01
C LYS A 135 6.44 3.51 0.01
N LEU A 136 5.62 4.42 -0.50
CA LEU A 136 4.19 4.21 -0.68
C LEU A 136 3.88 3.84 -2.14
N PRO A 137 2.87 2.98 -2.38
CA PRO A 137 2.05 2.30 -1.36
C PRO A 137 2.80 1.18 -0.63
N LEU A 138 2.48 0.95 0.65
CA LEU A 138 3.09 -0.06 1.51
C LEU A 138 2.71 -1.47 1.06
N SER A 139 3.69 -2.38 1.04
CA SER A 139 3.49 -3.81 0.82
C SER A 139 3.00 -4.52 2.09
N PHE A 140 2.59 -5.78 1.96
CA PHE A 140 2.20 -6.60 3.12
C PHE A 140 3.37 -6.77 4.10
N ASP A 141 4.58 -7.00 3.60
CA ASP A 141 5.78 -7.15 4.43
C ASP A 141 6.10 -5.87 5.20
N ASP A 142 5.93 -4.70 4.57
CA ASP A 142 6.08 -3.41 5.26
C ASP A 142 5.08 -3.30 6.43
N LEU A 143 3.81 -3.67 6.21
CA LEU A 143 2.80 -3.65 7.27
C LEU A 143 3.10 -4.63 8.40
N VAL A 144 3.62 -5.82 8.08
CA VAL A 144 4.09 -6.79 9.07
C VAL A 144 5.25 -6.22 9.87
N GLU A 145 6.22 -5.58 9.24
CA GLU A 145 7.33 -4.92 9.92
C GLU A 145 6.83 -3.80 10.84
N ILE A 146 5.97 -2.92 10.34
CA ILE A 146 5.38 -1.82 11.10
C ILE A 146 4.59 -2.35 12.30
N SER A 147 3.86 -3.46 12.14
CA SER A 147 3.09 -4.07 13.23
C SER A 147 3.98 -4.52 14.39
N LYS A 148 5.19 -5.03 14.11
CA LYS A 148 6.16 -5.48 15.12
C LYS A 148 6.72 -4.31 15.93
N LEU A 149 6.75 -3.10 15.36
CA LEU A 149 7.18 -1.89 16.06
C LEU A 149 6.13 -1.39 17.07
N GLY A 150 4.88 -1.85 16.95
CA GLY A 150 3.80 -1.61 17.90
C GLY A 150 2.60 -0.86 17.32
N LYS A 151 1.45 -1.02 17.99
CA LYS A 151 0.12 -0.57 17.51
C LYS A 151 0.06 0.90 17.09
N LYS A 152 0.72 1.80 17.84
CA LYS A 152 0.73 3.24 17.54
C LYS A 152 1.25 3.57 16.12
N TYR A 153 2.11 2.73 15.55
CA TYR A 153 2.64 2.94 14.20
C TYR A 153 1.66 2.45 13.12
N LEU A 154 0.88 1.41 13.39
CA LEU A 154 -0.22 1.01 12.52
C LEU A 154 -1.34 2.06 12.51
N GLU A 155 -1.69 2.62 13.68
CA GLU A 155 -2.66 3.73 13.77
C GLU A 155 -2.23 4.95 12.94
N LYS A 156 -0.92 5.18 12.83
CA LYS A 156 -0.36 6.22 11.97
C LYS A 156 -0.58 5.93 10.48
N VAL A 157 -0.37 4.68 10.06
CA VAL A 157 -0.66 4.22 8.68
C VAL A 157 -2.16 4.36 8.37
N GLU A 158 -3.03 3.97 9.30
CA GLU A 158 -4.49 4.10 9.16
C GLU A 158 -4.92 5.57 9.00
N LYS A 159 -4.33 6.49 9.77
CA LYS A 159 -4.57 7.93 9.62
C LYS A 159 -4.10 8.44 8.26
N ALA A 160 -2.92 8.04 7.81
CA ALA A 160 -2.41 8.41 6.50
C ALA A 160 -3.32 7.90 5.36
N ALA A 161 -3.77 6.64 5.43
CA ALA A 161 -4.72 6.07 4.48
C ALA A 161 -6.05 6.83 4.47
N SER A 162 -6.50 7.30 5.63
CA SER A 162 -7.74 8.08 5.76
C SER A 162 -7.64 9.48 5.12
N VAL A 163 -6.47 10.12 5.21
CA VAL A 163 -6.24 11.47 4.66
C VAL A 163 -5.94 11.43 3.16
N TYR A 164 -5.10 10.49 2.72
CA TYR A 164 -4.57 10.46 1.36
C TYR A 164 -5.24 9.46 0.42
N GLY A 165 -6.05 8.56 0.96
CA GLY A 165 -6.66 7.45 0.23
C GLY A 165 -5.92 6.13 0.48
N ILE A 166 -6.70 5.06 0.69
CA ILE A 166 -6.18 3.74 1.05
C ILE A 166 -5.29 3.15 -0.05
N ASP A 167 -5.63 3.38 -1.30
CA ASP A 167 -4.95 2.91 -2.51
C ASP A 167 -3.59 3.59 -2.74
N LYS A 168 -3.41 4.80 -2.20
CA LYS A 168 -2.12 5.51 -2.25
C LYS A 168 -1.18 5.11 -1.12
N VAL A 169 -1.72 4.60 -0.02
CA VAL A 169 -0.95 4.29 1.19
C VAL A 169 -0.68 2.80 1.32
N ILE A 170 -1.60 1.92 0.91
CA ILE A 170 -1.49 0.47 1.04
C ILE A 170 -1.68 -0.15 -0.34
N SER A 171 -0.80 -1.09 -0.71
CA SER A 171 -0.85 -1.72 -2.01
C SER A 171 -2.09 -2.62 -2.13
N LYS A 172 -2.56 -2.84 -3.35
CA LYS A 172 -3.74 -3.69 -3.59
C LYS A 172 -3.49 -5.12 -3.11
N GLU A 173 -2.30 -5.63 -3.38
CA GLU A 173 -1.83 -6.95 -2.98
C GLU A 173 -1.82 -7.08 -1.45
N ALA A 174 -1.35 -6.05 -0.74
CA ALA A 174 -1.37 -6.02 0.71
C ALA A 174 -2.79 -6.00 1.29
N LEU A 175 -3.72 -5.26 0.69
CA LEU A 175 -5.13 -5.25 1.08
C LEU A 175 -5.78 -6.64 0.88
N GLU A 176 -5.44 -7.34 -0.19
CA GLU A 176 -5.93 -8.70 -0.44
C GLU A 176 -5.39 -9.70 0.60
N GLU A 177 -4.10 -9.66 0.91
CA GLU A 177 -3.49 -10.53 1.93
C GLU A 177 -4.05 -10.26 3.33
N LEU A 178 -4.28 -8.99 3.68
CA LEU A 178 -4.96 -8.63 4.93
C LEU A 178 -6.38 -9.19 4.99
N ARG A 179 -7.13 -9.17 3.89
CA ARG A 179 -8.48 -9.75 3.82
C ARG A 179 -8.44 -11.27 4.01
N LYS A 180 -7.49 -11.98 3.39
CA LYS A 180 -7.29 -13.43 3.56
C LYS A 180 -6.92 -13.76 5.02
N THR A 181 -6.00 -13.01 5.60
CA THR A 181 -5.53 -13.22 6.99
C THR A 181 -6.62 -12.91 8.01
N THR A 182 -7.42 -11.86 7.78
CA THR A 182 -8.55 -11.50 8.65
C THR A 182 -9.66 -12.56 8.59
N LYS A 183 -9.94 -13.11 7.41
CA LYS A 183 -10.87 -14.25 7.26
C LYS A 183 -10.36 -15.49 7.99
N ARG A 184 -9.07 -15.84 7.86
CA ARG A 184 -8.46 -16.99 8.56
C ARG A 184 -8.45 -16.84 10.09
N ARG A 185 -8.00 -15.68 10.62
CA ARG A 185 -7.98 -15.41 12.06
C ARG A 185 -9.35 -15.39 12.71
N LYS A 186 -10.37 -14.86 12.01
CA LYS A 186 -11.75 -14.89 12.52
C LYS A 186 -12.27 -16.29 12.75
N ILE A 187 -11.66 -17.31 12.14
CA ILE A 187 -12.16 -18.68 12.13
C ILE A 187 -11.33 -19.57 13.06
N GLU A 188 -10.03 -19.31 13.24
CA GLU A 188 -9.16 -20.05 14.18
C GLU A 188 -9.43 -19.77 15.67
N GLU A 189 -9.94 -18.58 16.04
CA GLU A 189 -10.22 -18.22 17.46
C GLU A 189 -11.67 -18.49 17.90
N ILE A 190 -12.54 -19.05 17.06
CA ILE A 190 -13.94 -19.29 17.40
C ILE A 190 -14.05 -20.49 18.34
N LYS A 191 -14.35 -20.24 19.63
CA LYS A 191 -14.98 -21.26 20.48
C LYS A 191 -16.46 -21.30 20.14
N TYR A 192 -16.95 -22.47 19.75
CA TYR A 192 -18.36 -22.65 19.42
C TYR A 192 -18.96 -23.90 20.03
N GLU A 193 -20.25 -23.84 20.30
CA GLU A 193 -21.09 -24.99 20.66
C GLU A 193 -22.22 -25.11 19.65
N VAL A 194 -22.49 -26.33 19.19
CA VAL A 194 -23.53 -26.60 18.18
C VAL A 194 -24.73 -27.26 18.87
N ASP A 195 -25.89 -26.60 18.76
CA ASP A 195 -27.17 -27.19 19.15
C ASP A 195 -27.84 -27.75 17.89
N TYR A 196 -27.65 -29.05 17.67
CA TYR A 196 -28.18 -29.76 16.51
C TYR A 196 -29.70 -29.91 16.53
N GLU A 197 -30.32 -29.87 17.72
CA GLU A 197 -31.77 -29.96 17.85
C GLU A 197 -32.42 -28.62 17.47
N ALA A 198 -31.89 -27.53 18.00
CA ALA A 198 -32.37 -26.18 17.74
C ALA A 198 -31.93 -25.65 16.36
N GLY A 199 -30.83 -26.18 15.79
CA GLY A 199 -30.34 -25.82 14.46
C GLY A 199 -29.43 -24.57 14.45
N TYR A 200 -28.80 -24.26 15.58
CA TYR A 200 -27.98 -23.06 15.74
C TYR A 200 -26.59 -23.36 16.30
N VAL A 201 -25.67 -22.44 16.07
CA VAL A 201 -24.31 -22.44 16.60
C VAL A 201 -24.12 -21.22 17.47
N LEU A 202 -23.71 -21.44 18.72
CA LEU A 202 -23.30 -20.38 19.64
C LEU A 202 -21.82 -20.12 19.46
N ILE A 203 -21.48 -18.89 19.10
CA ILE A 203 -20.10 -18.42 18.92
C ILE A 203 -19.73 -17.55 20.12
N ILE A 204 -18.65 -17.92 20.81
CA ILE A 204 -18.10 -17.18 21.94
C ILE A 204 -16.84 -16.46 21.47
N GLU A 205 -16.94 -15.15 21.23
CA GLU A 205 -15.82 -14.31 20.82
C GLU A 205 -15.63 -13.17 21.84
N LYS A 206 -14.46 -13.10 22.49
CA LYS A 206 -14.07 -12.01 23.43
C LYS A 206 -15.15 -11.67 24.48
N GLY A 207 -15.80 -12.70 25.02
CA GLY A 207 -16.84 -12.56 26.05
C GLY A 207 -18.23 -12.16 25.54
N LYS A 208 -18.44 -12.10 24.22
CA LYS A 208 -19.77 -11.94 23.60
C LYS A 208 -20.22 -13.27 23.00
N ILE A 209 -21.47 -13.63 23.28
CA ILE A 209 -22.14 -14.79 22.70
C ILE A 209 -22.98 -14.30 21.52
N THR A 210 -22.77 -14.85 20.34
CA THR A 210 -23.61 -14.63 19.16
C THR A 210 -24.14 -15.96 18.65
N THR A 211 -25.32 -15.93 18.01
CA THR A 211 -25.97 -17.14 17.49
C THR A 211 -26.03 -17.07 15.98
N LEU A 212 -25.66 -18.14 15.30
CA LEU A 212 -25.82 -18.32 13.85
C LEU A 212 -26.62 -19.59 13.56
N SER A 213 -27.25 -19.67 12.38
CA SER A 213 -27.79 -20.95 11.91
C SER A 213 -26.66 -21.88 11.50
N ILE A 214 -26.88 -23.19 11.63
CA ILE A 214 -25.90 -24.21 11.21
C ILE A 214 -25.51 -24.04 9.72
N PRO A 215 -26.43 -23.89 8.75
CA PRO A 215 -26.06 -23.70 7.34
C PRO A 215 -25.11 -22.52 7.12
N ARG A 216 -25.38 -21.39 7.80
CA ARG A 216 -24.54 -20.20 7.70
C ARG A 216 -23.17 -20.42 8.33
N PHE A 217 -23.10 -21.17 9.43
CA PHE A 217 -21.83 -21.48 10.08
C PHE A 217 -20.97 -22.43 9.22
N VAL A 218 -21.58 -23.42 8.57
CA VAL A 218 -20.88 -24.32 7.63
C VAL A 218 -20.29 -23.53 6.47
N VAL A 219 -21.04 -22.59 5.88
CA VAL A 219 -20.51 -21.67 4.86
C VAL A 219 -19.29 -20.91 5.35
N ILE A 220 -19.32 -20.40 6.58
CA ILE A 220 -18.18 -19.70 7.19
C ILE A 220 -16.97 -20.64 7.34
N LEU A 221 -17.16 -21.88 7.79
CA LEU A 221 -16.08 -22.86 7.93
C LEU A 221 -15.43 -23.21 6.58
N ILE A 222 -16.24 -23.36 5.52
CA ILE A 222 -15.75 -23.61 4.15
C ILE A 222 -14.95 -22.41 3.64
N GLU A 223 -15.46 -21.18 3.77
CA GLU A 223 -14.71 -19.97 3.42
C GLU A 223 -13.41 -19.81 4.23
N GLY A 224 -13.32 -20.45 5.39
CA GLY A 224 -12.16 -20.52 6.27
C GLY A 224 -11.21 -21.68 6.04
N ASN A 225 -11.45 -22.54 5.05
CA ASN A 225 -10.66 -23.74 4.79
C ASN A 225 -10.63 -24.77 5.94
N ARG A 226 -11.76 -24.90 6.65
CA ARG A 226 -12.00 -25.94 7.68
C ARG A 226 -13.03 -26.95 7.19
N ILE A 227 -12.71 -27.63 6.08
CA ILE A 227 -13.61 -28.59 5.42
C ILE A 227 -13.96 -29.77 6.32
N ASP A 228 -12.99 -30.29 7.07
CA ASP A 228 -13.22 -31.45 7.94
C ASP A 228 -14.24 -31.15 9.06
N GLU A 229 -14.17 -29.95 9.66
CA GLU A 229 -15.14 -29.54 10.68
C GLU A 229 -16.51 -29.21 10.10
N ALA A 230 -16.54 -28.58 8.92
CA ALA A 230 -17.77 -28.37 8.18
C ALA A 230 -18.48 -29.71 7.92
N LEU A 231 -17.72 -30.75 7.54
CA LEU A 231 -18.23 -32.11 7.32
C LEU A 231 -18.66 -32.77 8.62
N GLU A 232 -17.92 -32.61 9.72
CA GLU A 232 -18.30 -33.16 11.02
C GLU A 232 -19.66 -32.62 11.49
N ILE A 233 -19.89 -31.32 11.34
CA ILE A 233 -21.17 -30.69 11.65
C ILE A 233 -22.26 -31.21 10.71
N PHE A 234 -21.99 -31.25 9.41
CA PHE A 234 -22.92 -31.78 8.41
C PHE A 234 -23.37 -33.22 8.73
N MET A 235 -22.44 -34.10 9.12
CA MET A 235 -22.74 -35.50 9.44
C MET A 235 -23.57 -35.67 10.71
N LYS A 236 -23.44 -34.77 11.68
CA LYS A 236 -24.23 -34.77 12.92
C LYS A 236 -25.63 -34.19 12.74
N CYS A 237 -25.90 -33.50 11.64
CA CYS A 237 -27.23 -32.96 11.33
C CYS A 237 -28.20 -34.04 10.81
N ASP A 238 -29.50 -33.82 11.06
CA ASP A 238 -30.57 -34.59 10.42
C ASP A 238 -30.68 -34.30 8.92
N ALA A 239 -31.43 -35.14 8.20
CA ALA A 239 -31.58 -35.04 6.74
C ALA A 239 -32.08 -33.67 6.28
N LYS A 240 -33.03 -33.06 7.02
CA LYS A 240 -33.58 -31.76 6.67
C LYS A 240 -32.50 -30.67 6.75
N LYS A 241 -31.71 -30.64 7.82
CA LYS A 241 -30.64 -29.65 7.97
C LYS A 241 -29.48 -29.90 7.01
N ARG A 242 -29.19 -31.16 6.65
CA ARG A 242 -28.21 -31.48 5.61
C ARG A 242 -28.61 -30.87 4.25
N ASP A 243 -29.88 -30.94 3.90
CA ASP A 243 -30.39 -30.32 2.68
C ASP A 243 -30.30 -28.80 2.74
N GLU A 244 -30.66 -28.17 3.88
CA GLU A 244 -30.48 -26.72 4.10
C GLU A 244 -29.01 -26.28 4.00
N ILE A 245 -28.06 -27.10 4.49
CA ILE A 245 -26.62 -26.85 4.35
C ILE A 245 -26.21 -26.94 2.87
N LYS A 246 -26.65 -27.96 2.14
CA LYS A 246 -26.34 -28.12 0.71
C LYS A 246 -26.83 -26.92 -0.09
N GLU A 247 -28.07 -26.49 0.12
CA GLU A 247 -28.65 -25.32 -0.54
C GLU A 247 -27.81 -24.07 -0.28
N ALA A 248 -27.44 -23.81 0.98
CA ALA A 248 -26.60 -22.67 1.33
C ALA A 248 -25.20 -22.71 0.70
N VAL A 249 -24.62 -23.91 0.54
CA VAL A 249 -23.30 -24.09 -0.10
C VAL A 249 -23.39 -24.01 -1.62
N GLU A 250 -24.49 -24.46 -2.22
CA GLU A 250 -24.77 -24.30 -3.66
C GLU A 250 -25.00 -22.82 -4.03
N ASP A 251 -25.69 -22.06 -3.17
CA ASP A 251 -25.82 -20.61 -3.31
C ASP A 251 -24.45 -19.92 -3.26
N LEU A 252 -23.58 -20.34 -2.34
CA LEU A 252 -22.20 -19.85 -2.25
C LEU A 252 -21.41 -20.17 -3.53
N LEU A 253 -21.55 -21.39 -4.06
CA LEU A 253 -20.91 -21.81 -5.30
C LEU A 253 -21.36 -20.94 -6.48
N TYR A 254 -22.65 -20.67 -6.59
CA TYR A 254 -23.22 -19.80 -7.62
C TYR A 254 -22.62 -18.38 -7.54
N LEU A 255 -22.55 -17.80 -6.34
CA LEU A 255 -21.96 -16.48 -6.12
C LEU A 255 -20.47 -16.43 -6.50
N TYR A 256 -19.71 -17.49 -6.20
CA TYR A 256 -18.29 -17.56 -6.53
C TYR A 256 -18.05 -17.70 -8.03
N LYS A 257 -18.85 -18.52 -8.73
CA LYS A 257 -18.82 -18.61 -10.20
C LYS A 257 -19.15 -17.28 -10.86
N ALA A 258 -20.20 -16.60 -10.41
CA ALA A 258 -20.61 -15.30 -10.94
C ALA A 258 -19.57 -14.19 -10.72
N SER A 259 -18.73 -14.31 -9.68
CA SER A 259 -17.71 -13.32 -9.33
C SER A 259 -16.28 -13.68 -9.79
N GLY A 260 -16.11 -14.79 -10.53
CA GLY A 260 -14.81 -15.25 -11.03
C GLY A 260 -13.84 -15.70 -9.94
N ARG A 261 -14.35 -16.12 -8.78
CA ARG A 261 -13.53 -16.61 -7.66
C ARG A 261 -13.31 -18.12 -7.78
N SER A 262 -12.20 -18.62 -7.21
CA SER A 262 -11.92 -20.06 -7.17
C SER A 262 -13.01 -20.82 -6.40
N THR A 263 -13.53 -21.89 -7.00
CA THR A 263 -14.60 -22.73 -6.45
C THR A 263 -14.13 -24.06 -5.87
N GLU A 264 -12.82 -24.35 -5.99
CA GLU A 264 -12.22 -25.67 -5.67
C GLU A 264 -12.61 -26.17 -4.27
N ILE A 265 -12.53 -25.28 -3.28
CA ILE A 265 -12.82 -25.58 -1.87
C ILE A 265 -14.30 -25.87 -1.59
N ILE A 266 -15.20 -25.25 -2.36
CA ILE A 266 -16.65 -25.43 -2.24
C ILE A 266 -17.04 -26.75 -2.91
N GLU A 267 -16.46 -27.02 -4.07
CA GLU A 267 -16.64 -28.27 -4.81
C GLU A 267 -16.08 -29.48 -4.03
N GLU A 268 -14.95 -29.31 -3.33
CA GLU A 268 -14.39 -30.32 -2.43
C GLU A 268 -15.38 -30.70 -1.33
N PHE A 269 -15.96 -29.72 -0.62
CA PHE A 269 -16.97 -29.99 0.41
C PHE A 269 -18.18 -30.74 -0.16
N LEU A 270 -18.74 -30.27 -1.28
CA LEU A 270 -19.92 -30.88 -1.89
C LEU A 270 -19.67 -32.32 -2.34
N ASN A 271 -18.49 -32.61 -2.88
CA ASN A 271 -18.13 -33.97 -3.28
C ASN A 271 -18.01 -34.90 -2.06
N ARG A 272 -17.27 -34.47 -1.02
CA ARG A 272 -17.11 -35.26 0.21
C ARG A 272 -18.43 -35.46 0.97
N ALA A 273 -19.31 -34.47 0.95
CA ALA A 273 -20.65 -34.57 1.54
C ALA A 273 -21.52 -35.62 0.82
N LYS A 274 -21.44 -35.71 -0.52
CA LYS A 274 -22.15 -36.72 -1.32
C LYS A 274 -21.69 -38.14 -1.02
N GLU A 275 -20.38 -38.36 -0.98
CA GLU A 275 -19.79 -39.67 -0.65
C GLU A 275 -20.21 -40.15 0.75
N SER A 276 -20.36 -39.23 1.70
CA SER A 276 -20.75 -39.54 3.08
C SER A 276 -22.24 -39.89 3.21
N ASP A 277 -23.11 -39.30 2.38
CA ASP A 277 -24.54 -39.65 2.32
C ASP A 277 -24.78 -41.00 1.62
N GLU A 278 -23.96 -41.37 0.63
CA GLU A 278 -24.03 -42.67 -0.05
C GLU A 278 -23.52 -43.83 0.83
N SER A 279 -22.55 -43.54 1.72
CA SER A 279 -22.00 -44.52 2.67
C SER A 279 -22.90 -44.80 3.88
N SER A 280 -23.97 -44.01 4.05
CA SER A 280 -24.91 -44.08 5.20
C SER A 280 -26.26 -44.72 4.83
N LYS A 281 -26.43 -45.18 3.58
CA LYS A 281 -27.60 -45.94 3.10
C LYS A 281 -27.30 -47.44 3.06
#